data_AF-A0A3B8RDU8-F1
#
_entry.id   AF-A0A3B8RDU8-F1
#
_cell.length_a   1.000
_cell.length_b   1.000
_cell.length_c   1.000
_cell.angle_alpha   90.00
_cell.angle_beta   90.00
_cell.angle_gamma   90.00
#
_symmetry.space_group_name_H-M   'P 1'
#
loop_
_entity.id
_entity.type
_entity.pdbx_description
1 polymer ?
#
loop_
_entity_poly.entity_id
_entity_poly.type
_entity_poly.pdbx_seq_one_letter_code
_entity_poly.pdbx_strand_id
1 'polypeptide(L)'
;RMMDQLIEQSHYRQRRQGIAEFNARQSYLRRGLALTPVKFGISFTATHLNQAGALIHIYSDGSVHLNHGGTEMGQGLLTKVQQIVASAFGVSTALVQVSAT
;
A
#
# COMPACT_ATOMS: atom_id res chain seq x y z
N ARG A 1 19.33 -2.30 2.31
CA ARG A 1 18.62 -1.09 2.81
C ARG A 1 17.43 -1.44 3.71
N MET A 2 16.32 -2.02 3.23
CA MET A 2 15.14 -2.29 4.10
C MET A 2 15.46 -3.20 5.30
N MET A 3 16.20 -4.29 5.08
CA MET A 3 16.58 -5.23 6.15
C MET A 3 17.50 -4.57 7.18
N ASP A 4 18.50 -3.82 6.73
CA ASP A 4 19.44 -3.13 7.61
C ASP A 4 18.73 -2.08 8.48
N GLN A 5 17.85 -1.29 7.87
CA GLN A 5 17.03 -0.30 8.58
C GLN A 5 16.11 -0.95 9.61
N LEU A 6 15.46 -2.06 9.26
CA LEU A 6 14.58 -2.77 10.19
C LEU A 6 15.35 -3.41 11.34
N ILE A 7 16.56 -3.93 11.10
CA ILE A 7 17.46 -4.44 12.15
C ILE A 7 17.77 -3.34 13.16
N GLU A 8 18.08 -2.14 12.68
CA GLU A 8 18.44 -1.00 13.52
C GLU A 8 17.23 -0.44 14.28
N GLN A 9 16.15 -0.09 13.57
CA GLN A 9 14.96 0.54 14.16
C GLN A 9 14.18 -0.37 15.11
N SER A 10 14.17 -1.68 14.86
CA SER A 10 13.50 -2.64 15.75
C SER A 10 14.38 -3.11 16.92
N HIS A 11 15.62 -2.61 17.01
CA HIS A 11 16.67 -3.07 17.94
C HIS A 11 16.84 -4.58 17.92
N TYR A 12 16.83 -5.17 16.73
CA TYR A 12 16.72 -6.61 16.53
C TYR A 12 17.82 -7.38 17.29
N ARG A 13 19.08 -6.92 17.18
CA ARG A 13 20.23 -7.58 17.83
C ARG A 13 20.15 -7.53 19.35
N GLN A 14 19.80 -6.38 19.92
CA GLN A 14 19.63 -6.21 21.36
C GLN A 14 18.49 -7.09 21.89
N ARG A 15 17.34 -7.10 21.22
CA ARG A 15 16.20 -7.96 21.59
C ARG A 15 16.54 -9.44 21.46
N ARG A 16 17.34 -9.81 20.45
CA ARG A 16 17.81 -11.19 20.27
C ARG A 16 18.65 -11.64 21.46
N GLN A 17 19.56 -10.79 21.93
CA GLN A 17 20.35 -11.06 23.12
C GLN A 17 19.46 -11.18 24.37
N GLY A 18 18.55 -10.22 24.59
CA GLY A 18 17.64 -10.26 25.75
C GLY A 18 16.73 -11.50 25.75
N ILE A 19 16.34 -12.01 24.58
CA ILE A 19 15.60 -13.28 24.47
C ILE A 19 16.46 -14.46 24.89
N ALA A 20 17.73 -14.50 24.51
CA ALA A 20 18.64 -15.57 24.93
C ALA A 20 18.81 -15.58 26.45
N GLU A 21 19.01 -14.41 27.06
CA GLU A 21 19.11 -14.25 28.52
C GLU A 21 17.81 -14.65 29.24
N PHE A 22 16.65 -14.23 28.73
CA PHE A 22 15.35 -14.61 29.28
C PHE A 22 15.16 -16.13 29.24
N ASN A 23 15.44 -16.74 28.08
CA ASN A 23 15.30 -18.17 27.90
C ASN A 23 16.24 -18.93 28.84
N ALA A 24 17.50 -18.49 29.02
CA ALA A 24 18.43 -19.16 29.94
C ALA A 24 17.91 -19.24 31.40
N ARG A 25 17.08 -18.28 31.83
CA ARG A 25 16.53 -18.22 33.20
C ARG A 25 15.14 -18.85 33.35
N GLN A 26 14.51 -19.30 32.26
CA GLN A 26 13.12 -19.77 32.25
C GLN A 26 13.02 -21.24 31.86
N SER A 27 12.31 -22.01 32.68
CA SER A 27 12.19 -23.46 32.51
C SER A 27 11.01 -23.87 31.63
N TYR A 28 9.91 -23.12 31.65
CA TYR A 28 8.64 -23.50 31.00
C TYR A 28 8.13 -22.50 29.95
N LEU A 29 8.64 -21.27 29.94
CA LEU A 29 8.28 -20.26 28.95
C LEU A 29 9.49 -19.89 28.09
N ARG A 30 9.30 -19.86 26.76
CA ARG A 30 10.33 -19.47 25.80
C ARG A 30 9.84 -18.31 24.96
N ARG A 31 10.75 -17.41 24.59
CA ARG A 31 10.52 -16.32 23.65
C ARG A 31 11.26 -16.59 22.34
N GLY A 32 10.64 -16.19 21.24
CA GLY A 32 11.21 -16.26 19.90
C GLY A 32 11.11 -14.90 19.19
N LEU A 33 12.00 -14.69 18.23
CA LEU A 33 12.00 -13.53 17.35
C LEU A 33 12.47 -13.99 15.97
N ALA A 34 11.91 -13.46 14.90
CA ALA A 34 12.34 -13.78 13.54
C ALA A 34 12.35 -12.50 12.70
N LEU A 35 13.18 -12.51 11.66
CA LEU A 35 13.27 -11.45 10.68
C LEU A 35 13.35 -12.12 9.32
N THR A 36 12.30 -11.96 8.51
CA THR A 36 12.15 -12.68 7.24
C THR A 36 11.88 -11.67 6.13
N PRO A 37 12.69 -11.64 5.06
CA PRO A 37 12.40 -10.78 3.92
C PRO A 37 11.24 -11.34 3.09
N VAL A 38 10.53 -10.46 2.39
CA VAL A 38 9.49 -10.82 1.42
C VAL A 38 9.78 -10.12 0.10
N LYS A 39 9.64 -10.85 -1.00
CA LYS A 39 9.62 -10.32 -2.37
C LYS A 39 8.36 -10.83 -3.04
N PHE A 40 7.55 -9.92 -3.57
CA PHE A 40 6.28 -10.24 -4.21
C PHE A 40 6.27 -9.63 -5.62
N GLY A 41 6.02 -10.47 -6.63
CA GLY A 41 5.89 -10.02 -8.01
C GLY A 41 4.55 -9.32 -8.22
N ILE A 42 4.55 -8.19 -8.92
CA ILE A 42 3.36 -7.40 -9.19
C ILE A 42 3.02 -7.51 -10.67
N SER A 43 1.91 -8.19 -10.98
CA SER A 43 1.16 -8.21 -12.24
C SER A 43 0.25 -9.43 -12.23
N PHE A 44 -0.78 -9.43 -13.07
CA PHE A 44 -1.45 -10.67 -13.43
C PHE A 44 -0.52 -11.54 -14.29
N THR A 45 -0.45 -12.83 -13.99
CA THR A 45 0.31 -13.80 -14.80
C THR A 45 -0.26 -13.95 -16.21
N ALA A 46 -1.58 -13.78 -16.36
CA ALA A 46 -2.23 -13.66 -17.66
C ALA A 46 -2.05 -12.23 -18.19
N THR A 47 -1.15 -12.04 -19.17
CA THR A 47 -0.75 -10.72 -19.68
C THR A 47 -1.93 -9.83 -20.07
N HIS A 48 -2.95 -10.39 -20.72
CA HIS A 48 -4.13 -9.64 -21.16
C HIS A 48 -4.97 -9.07 -20.00
N LEU A 49 -4.82 -9.52 -18.76
CA LEU A 49 -5.50 -8.90 -17.61
C LEU A 49 -4.78 -7.65 -17.11
N ASN A 50 -3.54 -7.38 -17.56
CA ASN A 50 -2.79 -6.17 -17.23
C ASN A 50 -3.19 -5.00 -18.14
N GLN A 51 -4.49 -4.76 -18.25
CA GLN A 51 -5.08 -3.64 -18.97
C GLN A 51 -6.10 -2.94 -18.07
N ALA A 52 -6.26 -1.64 -18.25
CA ALA A 52 -7.24 -0.83 -17.53
C ALA A 52 -7.72 0.32 -18.41
N GLY A 53 -8.93 0.81 -18.14
CA GLY A 53 -9.52 1.95 -18.81
C GLY A 53 -10.23 2.88 -17.83
N ALA A 54 -10.40 4.13 -18.24
CA ALA A 54 -11.15 5.15 -17.51
C ALA A 54 -11.91 6.04 -18.50
N LEU A 55 -13.03 6.59 -18.04
CA LEU A 55 -13.86 7.58 -18.75
C LEU A 55 -13.90 8.86 -17.92
N ILE A 56 -13.61 9.99 -18.57
CA ILE A 56 -13.58 11.31 -17.94
C ILE A 56 -14.50 12.25 -18.69
N HIS A 57 -15.37 12.94 -17.96
CA HIS A 57 -16.18 14.06 -18.44
C HIS A 57 -15.69 15.34 -17.78
N ILE A 58 -15.51 16.39 -18.58
CA ILE A 58 -15.23 17.74 -18.11
C ILE A 58 -16.45 18.58 -18.49
N TYR A 59 -17.12 19.13 -17.49
CA TYR A 59 -18.29 19.96 -17.70
C TYR A 59 -17.90 21.42 -17.93
N SER A 60 -18.82 22.21 -18.47
CA SER A 60 -18.59 23.63 -18.80
C SER A 60 -18.33 24.51 -17.58
N ASP A 61 -18.71 24.05 -16.38
CA ASP A 61 -18.40 24.70 -15.10
C ASP A 61 -16.99 24.36 -14.57
N GLY A 62 -16.25 23.52 -15.30
CA GLY A 62 -14.91 23.06 -14.93
C GLY A 62 -14.89 21.87 -13.98
N SER A 63 -16.04 21.35 -13.55
CA SER A 63 -16.10 20.11 -12.77
C SER A 63 -15.70 18.90 -13.62
N VAL A 64 -15.04 17.94 -12.98
CA VAL A 64 -14.53 16.72 -13.62
C VAL A 64 -15.20 15.51 -13.01
N HIS A 65 -15.81 14.69 -13.85
CA HIS A 65 -16.41 13.42 -13.43
C HIS A 65 -15.65 12.25 -14.04
N LEU A 66 -15.32 11.26 -13.21
CA LEU A 66 -14.44 10.15 -13.54
C LEU A 66 -15.13 8.82 -13.24
N ASN A 67 -15.00 7.86 -14.14
CA ASN A 67 -15.27 6.45 -13.90
C ASN A 67 -14.08 5.59 -14.36
N HIS A 68 -13.80 4.48 -13.67
CA HIS A 68 -12.79 3.51 -14.10
C HIS A 68 -13.21 2.09 -13.70
N GLY A 69 -12.67 1.08 -14.39
CA GLY A 69 -13.05 -0.33 -14.19
C GLY A 69 -12.56 -1.00 -12.90
N GLY A 70 -12.21 -0.22 -11.87
CA GLY A 70 -11.68 -0.73 -10.61
C GLY A 70 -12.65 -0.50 -9.47
N THR A 71 -12.82 -1.49 -8.60
CA THR A 71 -13.81 -1.46 -7.51
C THR A 71 -13.17 -1.04 -6.19
N GLU A 72 -13.84 -0.16 -5.45
CA GLU A 72 -13.47 0.17 -4.07
C GLU A 72 -13.87 -0.96 -3.12
N MET A 73 -12.93 -1.41 -2.30
CA MET A 73 -13.12 -2.46 -1.30
C MET A 73 -12.35 -2.15 0.00
N GLY A 74 -12.02 -0.88 0.25
CA GLY A 74 -11.33 -0.39 1.46
C GLY A 74 -9.85 -0.06 1.25
N GLN A 75 -9.31 -0.28 0.05
CA GLN A 75 -7.92 0.02 -0.32
C GLN A 75 -7.70 1.49 -0.71
N GLY A 76 -8.77 2.29 -0.77
CA GLY A 76 -8.75 3.71 -1.12
C GLY A 76 -8.41 3.93 -2.59
N LEU A 77 -8.93 3.07 -3.47
CA LEU A 77 -8.71 3.16 -4.92
C LEU A 77 -9.33 4.45 -5.48
N LEU A 78 -10.59 4.74 -5.17
CA LEU A 78 -11.27 5.92 -5.74
C LEU A 78 -10.55 7.22 -5.33
N THR A 79 -10.13 7.32 -4.07
CA THR A 79 -9.35 8.45 -3.56
C THR A 79 -8.03 8.61 -4.31
N LYS A 80 -7.29 7.52 -4.54
CA LYS A 80 -6.01 7.57 -5.26
C LYS A 80 -6.21 8.00 -6.71
N VAL A 81 -7.21 7.48 -7.40
CA VAL A 81 -7.46 7.85 -8.80
C VAL A 81 -7.97 9.30 -8.89
N GLN A 82 -8.83 9.76 -7.97
CA GLN A 82 -9.22 11.17 -7.86
C GLN A 82 -8.01 12.11 -7.74
N GLN A 83 -7.05 11.76 -6.88
CA GLN A 83 -5.80 12.52 -6.69
C GLN A 83 -4.94 12.55 -7.95
N ILE A 84 -4.84 11.42 -8.67
CA ILE A 84 -4.11 11.34 -9.94
C ILE A 84 -4.75 12.27 -10.98
N VAL A 85 -6.07 12.22 -11.14
CA VAL A 85 -6.80 13.05 -12.08
C VAL A 85 -6.67 14.54 -11.73
N ALA A 86 -6.87 14.89 -10.45
CA ALA A 86 -6.69 16.27 -9.97
C ALA A 86 -5.28 16.80 -10.27
N SER A 87 -4.25 16.01 -9.97
CA SER A 87 -2.86 16.36 -10.26
C SER A 87 -2.58 16.48 -11.75
N ALA A 88 -3.17 15.63 -12.60
CA ALA A 88 -2.96 15.65 -14.05
C ALA A 88 -3.60 16.88 -14.72
N PHE A 89 -4.77 17.31 -14.22
CA PHE A 89 -5.45 18.51 -14.70
C PHE A 89 -5.00 19.80 -13.99
N GLY A 90 -4.19 19.72 -12.94
CA GLY A 90 -3.74 20.89 -12.17
C GLY A 90 -4.87 21.56 -11.38
N VAL A 91 -5.86 20.78 -10.95
CA VAL A 91 -7.05 21.27 -10.22
C VAL A 91 -7.08 20.71 -8.80
N SER A 92 -7.93 21.30 -7.95
CA SER A 92 -8.21 20.74 -6.63
C SER A 92 -8.95 19.41 -6.75
N THR A 93 -8.68 18.46 -5.84
CA THR A 93 -9.44 17.21 -5.73
C THR A 93 -10.93 17.46 -5.48
N ALA A 94 -11.30 18.60 -4.90
CA ALA A 94 -12.70 19.00 -4.71
C ALA A 94 -13.47 19.20 -6.02
N LEU A 95 -12.79 19.44 -7.14
CA LEU A 95 -13.39 19.57 -8.47
C LEU A 95 -13.52 18.24 -9.22
N VAL A 96 -12.99 17.15 -8.65
CA VAL A 96 -12.99 15.82 -9.27
C VAL A 96 -13.93 14.91 -8.49
N GLN A 97 -14.99 14.44 -9.12
CA GLN A 97 -15.90 13.46 -8.55
C GLN A 97 -15.72 12.12 -9.25
N VAL A 98 -15.58 11.05 -8.47
CA VAL A 98 -15.46 9.68 -9.00
C VAL A 98 -16.80 8.96 -8.82
N SER A 99 -17.38 8.42 -9.89
CA SER A 99 -18.52 7.51 -9.78
C SER A 99 -18.05 6.09 -9.45
N ALA A 100 -18.77 5.45 -8.54
CA ALA A 100 -18.51 4.07 -8.16
C ALA A 100 -18.80 3.10 -9.32
N THR A 101 -18.07 1.99 -9.31
CA THR A 101 -18.36 0.76 -10.06
C THR A 101 -18.63 -0.35 -9.08
#